data_AF-A0A9R1VEU4-F1
#
_entry.id   AF-A0A9R1VEU4-F1
#
_cell.length_a   1.000
_cell.length_b   1.000
_cell.length_c   1.000
_cell.angle_alpha   90.00
_cell.angle_beta   90.00
_cell.angle_gamma   90.00
#
_symmetry.space_group_name_H-M   'P 1'
#
loop_
_entity.id
_entity.type
_entity.pdbx_description
1 polymer ?
#
loop_
_entity_poly.entity_id
_entity_poly.type
_entity_poly.pdbx_seq_one_letter_code
_entity_poly.pdbx_strand_id
1 'polypeptide(L)'
;MLAWEHPYRNSKDDKVPFQRKLVGEEAFVRIAPSVCGVADWPTAHNLFKALSGAQKGISFRVWSTYVNELLKVYERRKSYLLEEIPDIGDERILCLGSGSKRPVLKWENNMAWPGKLTLTDKALYFEEIGLRGKRDAIRMDLTCHGCRVEKAKVGPFGSNLFDSAVSITSGSKSKSWILEFVDFGGEMRRDVWHAFIKEVISVHQFVQDFGPKEKDQALHNVYGAKKGKTRATDYAINGIARLQALQIIKKLLDEPTKLVQFSYLQNAPYGEIVLQTLAVNLWGGQLTTRLTDSNKPGQGMMSPGEVSEVYSNHVYDIDGSVYLRRWMKHPSWNSSVSIAFWKNASVKQAIVLSKSHVVDDRNLVEKAMITCRDKYQVVESTQATIDAAMIEGIPSNIDLFKELLLPLTMAAKSFEKLRRWEEPYLTASFLAFSYTLIFRNLLCYVFPTSLMVLASCMLVVKGLKEQGRLGRYFGKVTICDQPPSNTIEKIIAVKEAMSDVEKFMQTLNVSLLKIRTILLAGQPKITTEVAVVLFFGSATLLIIPFKYILAFFTFDLFTRELEFRKETVRRFNRLLKERWDTVPATPVSVLPFMSKNAAADHAMDDEKKERNNLLSSEKSRKKQ
;
A
#
# COMPACT_ATOMS: atom_id res chain seq x y z
N MET A 1 -37.47 -6.17 -2.26
CA MET A 1 -36.45 -7.19 -1.93
C MET A 1 -37.11 -8.48 -1.44
N LEU A 2 -37.68 -8.55 -0.23
CA LEU A 2 -38.29 -9.80 0.28
C LEU A 2 -39.40 -10.38 -0.61
N ALA A 3 -40.25 -9.51 -1.20
CA ALA A 3 -41.26 -9.96 -2.17
C ALA A 3 -40.66 -10.55 -3.46
N TRP A 4 -39.46 -10.10 -3.85
CA TRP A 4 -38.75 -10.61 -5.03
C TRP A 4 -38.10 -11.97 -4.77
N GLU A 5 -37.66 -12.20 -3.53
CA GLU A 5 -37.06 -13.48 -3.12
C GLU A 5 -38.11 -14.60 -3.01
N HIS A 6 -39.36 -14.23 -2.72
CA HIS A 6 -40.47 -15.16 -2.58
C HIS A 6 -41.73 -14.68 -3.33
N PRO A 7 -41.69 -14.65 -4.68
CA PRO A 7 -42.75 -14.01 -5.50
C PRO A 7 -44.10 -14.74 -5.43
N TYR A 8 -44.11 -16.04 -5.12
CA TYR A 8 -45.32 -16.88 -5.10
C TYR A 8 -45.80 -17.26 -3.70
N ARG A 9 -45.36 -16.56 -2.65
CA ARG A 9 -45.66 -16.93 -1.26
C ARG A 9 -47.00 -16.33 -0.82
N ASN A 10 -47.96 -17.20 -0.49
CA ASN A 10 -49.31 -16.81 -0.05
C ASN A 10 -49.31 -16.22 1.37
N SER A 11 -50.19 -15.25 1.62
CA SER A 11 -50.31 -14.50 2.89
C SER A 11 -50.60 -15.35 4.13
N LYS A 12 -50.96 -16.63 3.98
CA LYS A 12 -51.30 -17.54 5.08
C LYS A 12 -50.09 -18.12 5.83
N ASP A 13 -48.87 -17.94 5.33
CA ASP A 13 -47.62 -18.48 5.92
C ASP A 13 -46.85 -17.49 6.82
N ASP A 14 -47.38 -16.29 7.07
CA ASP A 14 -46.70 -15.22 7.82
C ASP A 14 -46.76 -15.42 9.34
N LYS A 15 -45.91 -16.30 9.88
CA LYS A 15 -45.61 -16.35 11.33
C LYS A 15 -44.25 -15.75 11.69
N VAL A 16 -43.41 -15.41 10.72
CA VAL A 16 -42.06 -14.86 10.97
C VAL A 16 -42.07 -13.34 10.78
N PRO A 17 -41.74 -12.54 11.82
CA PRO A 17 -41.71 -11.09 11.71
C PRO A 17 -40.67 -10.65 10.67
N PHE A 18 -41.00 -9.62 9.88
CA PHE A 18 -40.14 -9.07 8.81
C PHE A 18 -38.70 -8.78 9.26
N GLN A 19 -38.50 -8.42 10.54
CA GLN A 19 -37.20 -8.13 11.12
C GLN A 19 -36.26 -9.34 11.21
N ARG A 20 -36.80 -10.57 11.17
CA ARG A 20 -36.03 -11.83 11.20
C ARG A 20 -35.80 -12.44 9.81
N LYS A 21 -36.42 -11.91 8.76
CA LYS A 21 -36.21 -12.36 7.38
C LYS A 21 -34.92 -11.75 6.84
N LEU A 22 -34.12 -12.55 6.14
CA LEU A 22 -32.89 -12.12 5.48
C LEU A 22 -33.16 -11.94 4.00
N VAL A 23 -32.48 -10.97 3.37
CA VAL A 23 -32.52 -10.75 1.93
C VAL A 23 -31.32 -11.45 1.28
N GLY A 24 -31.57 -12.30 0.29
CA GLY A 24 -30.54 -12.96 -0.53
C GLY A 24 -29.89 -12.04 -1.57
N GLU A 25 -28.76 -12.49 -2.13
CA GLU A 25 -27.93 -11.71 -3.07
C GLU A 25 -28.70 -11.29 -4.33
N GLU A 26 -29.38 -12.24 -4.98
CA GLU A 26 -30.15 -12.00 -6.23
C GLU A 26 -31.23 -10.93 -6.05
N ALA A 27 -32.00 -11.03 -4.96
CA ALA A 27 -33.07 -10.06 -4.66
C ALA A 27 -32.52 -8.68 -4.29
N PHE A 28 -31.34 -8.62 -3.65
CA PHE A 28 -30.67 -7.38 -3.34
C PHE A 28 -30.15 -6.69 -4.60
N VAL A 29 -29.37 -7.40 -5.42
CA VAL A 29 -28.74 -6.87 -6.64
C VAL A 29 -29.79 -6.38 -7.63
N ARG A 30 -30.96 -7.04 -7.67
CA ARG A 30 -32.04 -6.65 -8.57
C ARG A 30 -32.77 -5.37 -8.17
N ILE A 31 -32.89 -5.10 -6.86
CA ILE A 31 -33.79 -4.05 -6.35
C ILE A 31 -33.02 -2.86 -5.78
N ALA A 32 -31.88 -3.08 -5.12
CA ALA A 32 -31.11 -2.01 -4.49
C ALA A 32 -30.62 -0.96 -5.51
N PRO A 33 -30.07 -1.33 -6.67
CA PRO A 33 -29.52 -0.36 -7.63
C PRO A 33 -30.55 0.54 -8.31
N SER A 34 -31.83 0.19 -8.19
CA SER A 34 -32.90 0.99 -8.73
C SER A 34 -33.26 2.20 -7.88
N VAL A 35 -32.81 2.20 -6.62
CA VAL A 35 -32.86 3.37 -5.76
C VAL A 35 -31.57 4.16 -5.96
N CYS A 36 -31.67 5.28 -6.69
CA CYS A 36 -30.54 6.13 -7.02
C CYS A 36 -29.73 6.51 -5.76
N GLY A 37 -28.42 6.35 -5.82
CA GLY A 37 -27.48 6.70 -4.74
C GLY A 37 -27.30 5.63 -3.67
N VAL A 38 -28.22 4.67 -3.53
CA VAL A 38 -28.13 3.62 -2.49
C VAL A 38 -27.22 2.47 -2.92
N ALA A 39 -27.32 2.05 -4.18
CA ALA A 39 -26.46 1.06 -4.81
C ALA A 39 -26.35 1.33 -6.31
N ASP A 40 -25.31 0.80 -6.95
CA ASP A 40 -25.14 0.85 -8.39
C ASP A 40 -25.01 -0.57 -8.91
N TRP A 41 -25.49 -0.81 -10.14
CA TRP A 41 -25.45 -2.14 -10.77
C TRP A 41 -24.06 -2.78 -10.76
N PRO A 42 -22.97 -2.07 -11.12
CA PRO A 42 -21.65 -2.70 -11.19
C PRO A 42 -21.07 -3.10 -9.82
N THR A 43 -21.48 -2.42 -8.74
CA THR A 43 -20.95 -2.66 -7.40
C THR A 43 -21.93 -3.35 -6.45
N ALA A 44 -23.15 -3.65 -6.90
CA ALA A 44 -24.22 -4.22 -6.09
C ALA A 44 -23.83 -5.55 -5.42
N HIS A 45 -23.17 -6.45 -6.16
CA HIS A 45 -22.68 -7.72 -5.61
C HIS A 45 -21.61 -7.51 -4.53
N ASN A 46 -20.67 -6.58 -4.76
CA ASN A 46 -19.62 -6.27 -3.80
C ASN A 46 -20.19 -5.58 -2.55
N LEU A 47 -21.17 -4.69 -2.73
CA LEU A 47 -21.91 -4.06 -1.63
C LEU A 47 -22.67 -5.10 -0.81
N PHE A 48 -23.33 -6.07 -1.46
CA PHE A 48 -23.98 -7.17 -0.77
C PHE A 48 -22.99 -7.98 0.07
N LYS A 49 -21.84 -8.35 -0.50
CA LYS A 49 -20.77 -9.07 0.20
C LYS A 49 -20.26 -8.29 1.42
N ALA A 50 -20.06 -6.98 1.29
CA ALA A 50 -19.64 -6.12 2.39
C ALA A 50 -20.69 -6.05 3.52
N LEU A 51 -21.97 -5.91 3.17
CA LEU A 51 -23.06 -5.80 4.14
C LEU A 51 -23.38 -7.13 4.83
N SER A 52 -23.40 -8.24 4.09
CA SER A 52 -23.68 -9.58 4.61
C SER A 52 -22.53 -10.14 5.44
N GLY A 53 -21.27 -9.83 5.08
CA GLY A 53 -20.09 -10.36 5.76
C GLY A 53 -20.02 -11.89 5.66
N ALA A 54 -20.01 -12.58 6.80
CA ALA A 54 -20.06 -14.04 6.85
C ALA A 54 -21.50 -14.62 6.80
N GLN A 55 -22.53 -13.78 6.84
CA GLN A 55 -23.93 -14.24 6.83
C GLN A 55 -24.41 -14.48 5.39
N LYS A 56 -25.35 -15.43 5.21
CA LYS A 56 -25.92 -15.76 3.89
C LYS A 56 -26.87 -14.69 3.32
N GLY A 57 -27.20 -13.65 4.09
CA GLY A 57 -28.14 -12.62 3.68
C GLY A 57 -28.07 -11.36 4.54
N ILE A 58 -28.72 -10.29 4.09
CA ILE A 58 -28.75 -8.99 4.78
C ILE A 58 -29.99 -8.91 5.67
N SER A 59 -29.78 -8.59 6.95
CA SER A 59 -30.87 -8.30 7.89
C SER A 59 -31.35 -6.85 7.76
N PHE A 60 -32.61 -6.61 8.12
CA PHE A 60 -33.18 -5.25 8.15
C PHE A 60 -32.36 -4.29 9.01
N ARG A 61 -31.83 -4.76 10.15
CA ARG A 61 -30.99 -3.93 11.03
C ARG A 61 -29.75 -3.41 10.30
N VAL A 62 -28.99 -4.31 9.66
CA VAL A 62 -27.78 -3.93 8.91
C VAL A 62 -28.12 -2.97 7.77
N TRP A 63 -29.18 -3.25 7.03
CA TRP A 63 -29.66 -2.38 5.95
C TRP A 63 -30.05 -0.98 6.46
N SER A 64 -30.84 -0.90 7.53
CA SER A 64 -31.27 0.37 8.12
C SER A 64 -30.09 1.19 8.64
N THR A 65 -29.10 0.56 9.27
CA THR A 65 -27.88 1.24 9.71
C THR A 65 -27.08 1.78 8.52
N TYR A 66 -26.95 1.00 7.44
CA TYR A 66 -26.29 1.44 6.21
C TYR A 66 -26.97 2.67 5.60
N VAL A 67 -28.29 2.63 5.42
CA VAL A 67 -29.04 3.74 4.84
C VAL A 67 -28.96 4.99 5.75
N ASN A 68 -29.07 4.83 7.07
CA ASN A 68 -28.98 5.94 8.01
C ASN A 68 -27.59 6.61 7.98
N GLU A 69 -26.50 5.85 7.95
CA GLU A 69 -25.16 6.43 7.83
C GLU A 69 -24.92 7.07 6.47
N LEU A 70 -25.47 6.49 5.38
CA LEU A 70 -25.42 7.10 4.06
C LEU A 70 -26.14 8.46 4.03
N LEU A 71 -27.31 8.58 4.66
CA LEU A 71 -28.03 9.85 4.78
C LEU A 71 -27.22 10.89 5.58
N LYS A 72 -26.60 10.49 6.70
CA LYS A 72 -25.72 11.38 7.47
C LYS A 72 -24.52 11.87 6.66
N VAL A 73 -23.95 11.03 5.78
CA VAL A 73 -22.87 11.43 4.86
C VAL A 73 -23.37 12.50 3.89
N TYR A 74 -24.56 12.34 3.33
CA TYR A 74 -25.15 13.36 2.45
C TYR A 74 -25.45 14.67 3.18
N GLU A 75 -26.00 14.61 4.39
CA GLU A 75 -26.24 15.79 5.24
C GLU A 75 -24.94 16.53 5.55
N ARG A 76 -23.89 15.79 5.91
CA ARG A 76 -22.55 16.35 6.17
C ARG A 76 -21.96 17.03 4.94
N ARG A 77 -22.18 16.49 3.74
CA ARG A 77 -21.75 17.16 2.49
C ARG A 77 -22.51 18.44 2.25
N LYS A 78 -23.83 18.46 2.51
CA LYS A 78 -24.64 19.68 2.40
C LYS A 78 -24.18 20.78 3.35
N SER A 79 -23.76 20.44 4.57
CA SER A 79 -23.19 21.45 5.49
C SER A 79 -21.91 22.09 4.97
N TYR A 80 -21.08 21.36 4.21
CA TYR A 80 -19.87 21.93 3.60
C TYR A 80 -20.15 22.93 2.48
N LEU A 81 -21.32 22.86 1.84
CA LEU A 81 -21.75 23.90 0.89
C LEU A 81 -22.19 25.19 1.57
N LEU A 82 -22.51 25.14 2.88
CA LEU A 82 -23.00 26.29 3.65
C LEU A 82 -21.87 26.99 4.43
N GLU A 83 -20.82 26.27 4.81
CA GLU A 83 -19.59 26.86 5.35
C GLU A 83 -18.70 27.29 4.18
N GLU A 84 -18.67 28.59 3.86
CA GLU A 84 -17.77 29.19 2.87
C GLU A 84 -16.29 28.88 3.21
N ILE A 85 -15.76 27.80 2.63
CA ILE A 85 -14.31 27.59 2.56
C ILE A 85 -13.81 28.53 1.46
N PRO A 86 -12.85 29.44 1.74
CA PRO A 86 -12.41 30.41 0.73
C PRO A 86 -11.79 29.69 -0.47
N ASP A 87 -12.14 30.16 -1.67
CA ASP A 87 -11.47 29.85 -2.96
C ASP A 87 -11.72 28.47 -3.61
N ILE A 88 -12.79 27.78 -3.23
CA ILE A 88 -13.30 26.62 -3.97
C ILE A 88 -14.38 27.14 -4.93
N GLY A 89 -14.12 27.11 -6.24
CA GLY A 89 -15.07 27.57 -7.28
C GLY A 89 -16.34 26.70 -7.38
N ASP A 90 -16.83 26.45 -8.60
CA ASP A 90 -17.99 25.55 -8.87
C ASP A 90 -17.62 24.05 -8.70
N GLU A 91 -16.96 23.69 -7.60
CA GLU A 91 -16.52 22.32 -7.28
C GLU A 91 -17.25 21.80 -6.03
N ARG A 92 -17.62 20.52 -6.03
CA ARG A 92 -18.35 19.89 -4.92
C ARG A 92 -17.39 19.15 -3.99
N ILE A 93 -17.43 19.47 -2.70
CA ILE A 93 -16.61 18.81 -1.68
C ILE A 93 -17.15 17.40 -1.41
N LEU A 94 -16.29 16.38 -1.55
CA LEU A 94 -16.64 14.97 -1.41
C LEU A 94 -16.19 14.37 -0.09
N CYS A 95 -14.96 14.69 0.32
CA CYS A 95 -14.37 14.16 1.54
C CYS A 95 -13.35 15.13 2.13
N LEU A 96 -13.38 15.26 3.45
CA LEU A 96 -12.33 15.92 4.22
C LEU A 96 -11.41 14.86 4.82
N GLY A 97 -10.13 14.97 4.53
CA GLY A 97 -9.07 14.10 5.03
C GLY A 97 -8.55 14.45 6.40
N SER A 98 -9.20 15.37 7.13
CA SER A 98 -8.76 15.75 8.47
C SER A 98 -9.91 15.79 9.47
N GLY A 99 -9.71 15.09 10.59
CA GLY A 99 -10.17 15.54 11.90
C GLY A 99 -8.96 16.05 12.67
N SER A 100 -9.15 17.01 13.57
CA SER A 100 -8.10 17.69 14.36
C SER A 100 -7.07 16.78 15.05
N LYS A 101 -7.30 15.47 15.12
CA LYS A 101 -6.46 14.46 15.77
C LYS A 101 -5.55 13.66 14.83
N ARG A 102 -5.75 13.67 13.51
CA ARG A 102 -4.94 12.86 12.55
C ARG A 102 -4.75 13.55 11.19
N PRO A 103 -3.76 14.45 11.02
CA PRO A 103 -3.49 15.12 9.75
C PRO A 103 -2.97 14.15 8.68
N VAL A 104 -3.07 14.55 7.40
CA VAL A 104 -2.44 13.85 6.27
C VAL A 104 -1.04 14.43 6.07
N LEU A 105 -0.05 13.59 5.82
CA LEU A 105 1.34 14.03 5.63
C LEU A 105 1.67 14.09 4.15
N LYS A 106 2.06 15.25 3.64
CA LYS A 106 2.55 15.41 2.26
C LYS A 106 4.07 15.32 2.23
N TRP A 107 4.61 14.37 1.49
CA TRP A 107 6.04 14.16 1.34
C TRP A 107 6.60 14.99 0.19
N GLU A 108 7.58 15.84 0.50
CA GLU A 108 8.38 16.58 -0.48
C GLU A 108 9.86 16.56 -0.08
N ASN A 109 10.73 16.16 -1.00
CA ASN A 109 12.19 16.16 -0.80
C ASN A 109 12.62 15.43 0.50
N ASN A 110 12.03 14.25 0.76
CA ASN A 110 12.22 13.45 1.98
C ASN A 110 11.75 14.13 3.29
N MET A 111 10.93 15.17 3.20
CA MET A 111 10.28 15.82 4.34
C MET A 111 8.77 15.63 4.29
N ALA A 112 8.15 15.33 5.43
CA ALA A 112 6.70 15.16 5.57
C ALA A 112 6.07 16.41 6.19
N TRP A 113 5.15 17.04 5.46
CA TRP A 113 4.43 18.23 5.89
C TRP A 113 3.01 17.86 6.32
N PRO A 114 2.60 18.11 7.58
CA PRO A 114 1.23 17.84 8.02
C PRO A 114 0.25 18.87 7.47
N GLY A 115 -0.88 18.40 6.97
CA GLY A 115 -1.92 19.27 6.42
C GLY A 115 -3.31 18.67 6.43
N LYS A 116 -4.27 19.52 6.10
CA LYS A 116 -5.65 19.15 5.81
C LYS A 116 -5.77 18.88 4.31
N LEU A 117 -6.21 17.68 3.97
CA LEU A 117 -6.52 17.28 2.61
C LEU A 117 -8.02 17.44 2.38
N THR A 118 -8.41 18.06 1.27
CA THR A 118 -9.80 18.17 0.82
C THR A 118 -9.90 17.61 -0.59
N LEU A 119 -10.84 16.68 -0.78
CA LEU A 119 -11.14 16.09 -2.10
C LEU A 119 -12.43 16.70 -2.64
N THR A 120 -12.35 17.25 -3.85
CA THR A 120 -13.50 17.70 -4.63
C THR A 120 -13.77 16.74 -5.79
N ASP A 121 -14.82 17.02 -6.56
CA ASP A 121 -15.14 16.29 -7.78
C ASP A 121 -14.15 16.53 -8.93
N LYS A 122 -13.26 17.52 -8.84
CA LYS A 122 -12.29 17.87 -9.90
C LYS A 122 -10.83 17.90 -9.44
N ALA A 123 -10.56 18.19 -8.17
CA ALA A 123 -9.21 18.46 -7.68
C ALA A 123 -8.98 17.99 -6.24
N LEU A 124 -7.71 17.95 -5.86
CA LEU A 124 -7.26 17.82 -4.47
C LEU A 124 -6.71 19.15 -3.98
N TYR A 125 -7.12 19.54 -2.79
CA TYR A 125 -6.61 20.71 -2.09
C TYR A 125 -5.85 20.27 -0.85
N PHE A 126 -4.66 20.81 -0.67
CA PHE A 126 -3.83 20.55 0.50
C PHE A 126 -3.51 21.87 1.22
N GLU A 127 -3.98 22.00 2.45
CA GLU A 127 -3.73 23.14 3.33
C GLU A 127 -2.72 22.73 4.40
N GLU A 128 -1.52 23.33 4.38
CA GLU A 128 -0.47 23.06 5.37
C GLU A 128 -0.84 23.62 6.75
N ILE A 129 -0.71 22.79 7.79
CA ILE A 129 -0.93 23.20 9.18
C ILE A 129 0.42 23.71 9.72
N GLY A 130 0.67 25.01 9.59
CA GLY A 130 1.89 25.67 10.08
C GLY A 130 1.70 26.40 11.41
N LEU A 131 2.80 26.59 12.16
CA LEU A 131 2.85 27.41 13.39
C LEU A 131 2.60 28.91 13.14
N ARG A 132 2.71 29.39 11.88
CA ARG A 132 2.73 30.81 11.50
C ARG A 132 1.54 31.24 10.63
N GLY A 133 0.35 30.71 10.93
CA GLY A 133 -0.90 31.03 10.22
C GLY A 133 -1.25 30.05 9.10
N LYS A 134 -2.49 30.11 8.61
CA LYS A 134 -2.97 29.33 7.45
C LYS A 134 -2.20 29.78 6.20
N ARG A 135 -1.58 28.84 5.50
CA ARG A 135 -1.05 29.05 4.15
C ARG A 135 -2.14 28.78 3.11
N ASP A 136 -2.01 29.40 1.93
CA ASP A 136 -2.93 29.17 0.82
C ASP A 136 -2.95 27.70 0.42
N ALA A 137 -4.14 27.18 0.11
CA ALA A 137 -4.33 25.79 -0.24
C ALA A 137 -3.69 25.49 -1.61
N ILE A 138 -2.82 24.49 -1.67
CA ILE A 138 -2.23 24.05 -2.94
C ILE A 138 -3.25 23.16 -3.65
N ARG A 139 -3.57 23.47 -4.91
CA ARG A 139 -4.50 22.72 -5.75
C ARG A 139 -3.76 21.77 -6.69
N MET A 140 -4.21 20.52 -6.76
CA MET A 140 -3.80 19.51 -7.73
C MET A 140 -5.01 19.10 -8.57
N ASP A 141 -4.94 19.31 -9.88
CA ASP A 141 -6.02 18.97 -10.80
C ASP A 141 -6.03 17.45 -11.11
N LEU A 142 -7.19 16.82 -10.94
CA LEU A 142 -7.42 15.40 -11.23
C LEU A 142 -8.06 15.16 -12.60
N THR A 143 -8.50 16.21 -13.31
CA THR A 143 -9.20 16.10 -14.59
C THR A 143 -8.26 15.90 -15.79
N CYS A 144 -6.96 16.14 -15.59
CA CYS A 144 -5.94 16.09 -16.65
C CYS A 144 -5.75 14.68 -17.24
N HIS A 145 -5.41 14.65 -18.54
CA HIS A 145 -5.09 13.40 -19.23
C HIS A 145 -3.78 12.81 -18.68
N GLY A 146 -3.80 11.53 -18.32
CA GLY A 146 -2.64 10.84 -17.74
C GLY A 146 -2.50 10.99 -16.22
N CYS A 147 -3.50 11.53 -15.52
CA CYS A 147 -3.54 11.45 -14.06
C CYS A 147 -3.53 9.99 -13.59
N ARG A 148 -2.64 9.64 -12.66
CA ARG A 148 -2.56 8.30 -12.07
C ARG A 148 -2.38 8.37 -10.57
N VAL A 149 -2.91 7.36 -9.91
CA VAL A 149 -2.82 7.18 -8.46
C VAL A 149 -2.35 5.76 -8.20
N GLU A 150 -1.27 5.64 -7.45
CA GLU A 150 -0.66 4.36 -7.10
C GLU A 150 -0.43 4.29 -5.59
N LYS A 151 -0.45 3.06 -5.06
CA LYS A 151 -0.08 2.82 -3.66
C LYS A 151 1.44 2.96 -3.57
N ALA A 152 1.92 3.80 -2.66
CA ALA A 152 3.33 4.09 -2.50
C ALA A 152 3.82 3.65 -1.12
N LYS A 153 5.09 3.24 -1.07
CA LYS A 153 5.78 2.97 0.18
C LYS A 153 6.62 4.18 0.55
N VAL A 154 6.61 4.57 1.81
CA VAL A 154 7.36 5.71 2.34
C VAL A 154 8.10 5.32 3.60
N GLY A 155 9.11 6.08 3.95
CA GLY A 155 9.92 5.82 5.13
C GLY A 155 11.03 6.84 5.29
N PRO A 156 11.63 6.91 6.50
CA PRO A 156 12.69 7.85 6.79
C PRO A 156 13.85 7.67 5.79
N PHE A 157 14.43 8.79 5.37
CA PHE A 157 15.54 8.85 4.39
C PHE A 157 15.22 8.26 3.00
N GLY A 158 13.93 8.15 2.63
CA GLY A 158 13.53 7.58 1.34
C GLY A 158 13.53 6.05 1.32
N SER A 159 13.50 5.40 2.49
CA SER A 159 13.33 3.95 2.59
C SER A 159 11.87 3.54 2.32
N ASN A 160 11.65 2.44 1.60
CA ASN A 160 10.31 1.94 1.27
C ASN A 160 9.75 1.02 2.38
N LEU A 161 9.71 1.50 3.63
CA LEU A 161 9.41 0.67 4.81
C LEU A 161 7.91 0.60 5.15
N PHE A 162 7.20 1.72 5.07
CA PHE A 162 5.80 1.81 5.43
C PHE A 162 4.94 1.84 4.18
N ASP A 163 3.97 0.94 4.11
CA ASP A 163 3.05 0.92 2.97
C ASP A 163 2.07 2.11 3.01
N SER A 164 2.10 3.00 4.00
CA SER A 164 1.06 3.97 4.36
C SER A 164 0.76 5.13 3.39
N ALA A 165 1.30 5.15 2.16
CA ALA A 165 1.18 6.30 1.28
C ALA A 165 0.50 6.04 -0.07
N VAL A 166 0.10 7.14 -0.70
CA VAL A 166 -0.48 7.21 -2.03
C VAL A 166 0.32 8.21 -2.86
N SER A 167 0.81 7.80 -4.03
CA SER A 167 1.43 8.69 -5.00
C SER A 167 0.41 9.12 -6.04
N ILE A 168 0.42 10.42 -6.39
CA ILE A 168 -0.52 11.04 -7.31
C ILE A 168 0.27 11.84 -8.32
N THR A 169 0.16 11.48 -9.58
CA THR A 169 0.80 12.18 -10.70
C THR A 169 -0.27 12.86 -11.53
N SER A 170 -0.09 14.16 -11.84
CA SER A 170 -1.00 14.91 -12.71
C SER A 170 -0.31 15.23 -14.04
N GLY A 171 -0.53 14.38 -15.04
CA GLY A 171 0.11 14.53 -16.36
C GLY A 171 1.64 14.42 -16.34
N SER A 172 2.27 14.67 -17.49
CA SER A 172 3.72 14.42 -17.71
C SER A 172 4.66 15.50 -17.19
N LYS A 173 4.17 16.68 -16.80
CA LYS A 173 5.00 17.84 -16.44
C LYS A 173 4.92 18.26 -14.96
N SER A 174 4.01 17.69 -14.15
CA SER A 174 3.86 18.09 -12.75
C SER A 174 4.64 17.18 -11.79
N LYS A 175 5.05 17.74 -10.64
CA LYS A 175 5.70 16.99 -9.57
C LYS A 175 4.67 16.06 -8.91
N SER A 176 5.00 14.78 -8.79
CA SER A 176 4.18 13.78 -8.08
C SER A 176 3.97 14.19 -6.63
N TRP A 177 2.74 14.08 -6.15
CA TRP A 177 2.42 14.23 -4.73
C TRP A 177 2.43 12.87 -4.06
N ILE A 178 3.16 12.78 -2.95
CA ILE A 178 3.16 11.58 -2.11
C ILE A 178 2.45 11.96 -0.82
N LEU A 179 1.29 11.34 -0.57
CA LEU A 179 0.45 11.61 0.60
C LEU A 179 0.43 10.37 1.49
N GLU A 180 0.92 10.50 2.71
CA GLU A 180 0.90 9.44 3.72
C GLU A 180 -0.30 9.59 4.66
N PHE A 181 -1.00 8.48 4.83
CA PHE A 181 -2.15 8.31 5.70
C PHE A 181 -1.76 7.39 6.85
N VAL A 182 -1.42 7.98 7.99
CA VAL A 182 -1.00 7.22 9.16
C VAL A 182 -2.21 6.53 9.80
N ASP A 183 -2.20 5.19 9.79
CA ASP A 183 -3.24 4.34 10.36
C ASP A 183 -2.73 3.55 11.55
N PHE A 184 -3.01 4.02 12.75
CA PHE A 184 -2.78 3.25 13.98
C PHE A 184 -3.97 2.31 14.34
N GLY A 185 -5.11 2.44 13.65
CA GLY A 185 -6.39 1.84 14.05
C GLY A 185 -6.95 0.76 13.11
N GLY A 186 -6.22 0.33 12.08
CA GLY A 186 -6.70 -0.68 11.13
C GLY A 186 -7.89 -0.23 10.26
N GLU A 187 -8.09 1.09 10.10
CA GLU A 187 -9.23 1.68 9.38
C GLU A 187 -9.03 1.74 7.84
N MET A 188 -7.93 1.16 7.33
CA MET A 188 -7.55 1.13 5.91
C MET A 188 -7.68 2.51 5.23
N ARG A 189 -7.36 3.60 5.95
CA ARG A 189 -7.56 4.98 5.49
C ARG A 189 -6.81 5.24 4.21
N ARG A 190 -5.56 4.76 4.09
CA ARG A 190 -4.79 4.85 2.85
C ARG A 190 -5.54 4.22 1.67
N ASP A 191 -6.03 3.00 1.84
CA ASP A 191 -6.71 2.25 0.77
C ASP A 191 -8.06 2.88 0.40
N VAL A 192 -8.78 3.43 1.38
CA VAL A 192 -10.03 4.18 1.18
C VAL A 192 -9.77 5.48 0.43
N TRP A 193 -8.75 6.26 0.84
CA TRP A 193 -8.36 7.49 0.14
C TRP A 193 -7.86 7.22 -1.26
N HIS A 194 -7.07 6.16 -1.45
CA HIS A 194 -6.68 5.67 -2.76
C HIS A 194 -7.92 5.37 -3.62
N ALA A 195 -8.92 4.66 -3.08
CA ALA A 195 -10.16 4.37 -3.80
C ALA A 195 -10.95 5.63 -4.16
N PHE A 196 -11.04 6.62 -3.26
CA PHE A 196 -11.72 7.89 -3.55
C PHE A 196 -11.07 8.67 -4.67
N ILE A 197 -9.75 8.86 -4.61
CA ILE A 197 -9.01 9.66 -5.60
C ILE A 197 -9.01 8.91 -6.94
N LYS A 198 -8.80 7.60 -6.91
CA LYS A 198 -8.86 6.75 -8.11
C LYS A 198 -10.23 6.85 -8.78
N GLU A 199 -11.34 6.83 -8.03
CA GLU A 199 -12.68 6.98 -8.61
C GLU A 199 -12.90 8.31 -9.32
N VAL A 200 -12.45 9.43 -8.72
CA VAL A 200 -12.58 10.75 -9.33
C VAL A 200 -11.79 10.81 -10.64
N ILE A 201 -10.58 10.25 -10.67
CA ILE A 201 -9.79 10.17 -11.90
C ILE A 201 -10.47 9.26 -12.94
N SER A 202 -10.93 8.07 -12.51
CA SER A 202 -11.57 7.10 -13.40
C SER A 202 -12.85 7.62 -14.03
N VAL A 203 -13.67 8.42 -13.32
CA VAL A 203 -14.88 9.02 -13.91
C VAL A 203 -14.55 10.08 -14.95
N HIS A 204 -13.52 10.90 -14.74
CA HIS A 204 -13.09 11.90 -15.73
C HIS A 204 -12.51 11.25 -16.98
N GLN A 205 -11.73 10.17 -16.81
CA GLN A 205 -11.26 9.34 -17.92
C GLN A 205 -12.44 8.72 -18.68
N PHE A 206 -13.41 8.14 -17.96
CA PHE A 206 -14.62 7.58 -18.56
C PHE A 206 -15.42 8.59 -19.38
N VAL A 207 -15.60 9.82 -18.87
CA VAL A 207 -16.27 10.90 -19.60
C VAL A 207 -15.48 11.32 -20.84
N GLN A 208 -14.15 11.28 -20.80
CA GLN A 208 -13.31 11.60 -21.97
C GLN A 208 -13.40 10.51 -23.05
N ASP A 209 -13.36 9.24 -22.64
CA ASP A 209 -13.29 8.07 -23.53
C ASP A 209 -14.65 7.69 -24.14
N PHE A 210 -15.71 7.73 -23.32
CA PHE A 210 -17.06 7.31 -23.68
C PHE A 210 -18.03 8.48 -23.79
N GLY A 211 -17.68 9.69 -23.37
CA GLY A 211 -18.57 10.84 -23.46
C GLY A 211 -18.55 11.55 -24.82
N PRO A 212 -19.63 12.26 -25.18
CA PRO A 212 -19.64 13.23 -26.28
C PRO A 212 -18.68 14.39 -25.99
N LYS A 213 -18.13 15.01 -27.04
CA LYS A 213 -17.32 16.23 -26.86
C LYS A 213 -18.24 17.38 -26.40
N GLU A 214 -17.77 18.24 -25.49
CA GLU A 214 -18.59 19.31 -24.90
C GLU A 214 -19.20 20.27 -25.93
N LYS A 215 -18.56 20.44 -27.10
CA LYS A 215 -19.02 21.30 -28.20
C LYS A 215 -19.78 20.55 -29.31
N ASP A 216 -20.15 19.29 -29.11
CA ASP A 216 -20.84 18.49 -30.13
C ASP A 216 -22.32 18.93 -30.26
N GLN A 217 -22.72 19.37 -31.46
CA GLN A 217 -24.11 19.74 -31.76
C GLN A 217 -25.08 18.57 -31.56
N ALA A 218 -24.61 17.32 -31.69
CA ALA A 218 -25.44 16.13 -31.51
C ALA A 218 -26.02 15.98 -30.09
N LEU A 219 -25.45 16.66 -29.09
CA LEU A 219 -25.98 16.71 -27.72
C LEU A 219 -27.40 17.33 -27.64
N HIS A 220 -27.78 18.14 -28.62
CA HIS A 220 -29.12 18.73 -28.70
C HIS A 220 -30.15 17.80 -29.35
N ASN A 221 -29.70 16.77 -30.08
CA ASN A 221 -30.56 15.87 -30.84
C ASN A 221 -31.03 14.66 -30.02
N VAL A 222 -30.36 14.37 -28.90
CA VAL A 222 -30.68 13.24 -28.02
C VAL A 222 -31.14 13.78 -26.67
N TYR A 223 -32.38 13.44 -26.30
CA TYR A 223 -32.98 13.89 -25.06
C TYR A 223 -32.18 13.41 -23.84
N GLY A 224 -31.82 14.33 -22.94
CA GLY A 224 -31.12 14.02 -21.70
C GLY A 224 -29.60 13.83 -21.83
N ALA A 225 -29.04 13.77 -23.05
CA ALA A 225 -27.61 13.56 -23.28
C ALA A 225 -26.73 14.67 -22.65
N LYS A 226 -27.22 15.91 -22.61
CA LYS A 226 -26.54 17.04 -21.94
C LYS A 226 -26.30 16.81 -20.44
N LYS A 227 -27.20 16.08 -19.78
CA LYS A 227 -27.08 15.72 -18.36
C LYS A 227 -26.24 14.47 -18.13
N GLY A 228 -25.73 13.82 -19.19
CA GLY A 228 -24.95 12.58 -19.05
C GLY A 228 -23.65 12.78 -18.28
N LYS A 229 -22.92 13.88 -18.53
CA LYS A 229 -21.69 14.21 -17.77
C LYS A 229 -21.98 14.39 -16.28
N THR A 230 -23.01 15.16 -15.94
CA THR A 230 -23.39 15.39 -14.54
C THR A 230 -23.89 14.11 -13.86
N ARG A 231 -24.62 13.25 -14.57
CA ARG A 231 -25.04 11.94 -14.05
C ARG A 231 -23.85 11.02 -13.77
N ALA A 232 -22.86 10.99 -14.66
CA ALA A 232 -21.64 10.20 -14.47
C ALA A 232 -20.88 10.66 -13.22
N THR A 233 -20.71 11.98 -13.06
CA THR A 233 -20.08 12.54 -11.85
C THR A 233 -20.91 12.24 -10.60
N ASP A 234 -22.24 12.33 -10.66
CA ASP A 234 -23.11 12.02 -9.53
C ASP A 234 -23.00 10.52 -9.12
N TYR A 235 -22.85 9.60 -10.07
CA TYR A 235 -22.58 8.18 -9.76
C TYR A 235 -21.26 7.98 -9.01
N ALA A 236 -20.18 8.62 -9.45
CA ALA A 236 -18.89 8.57 -8.75
C ALA A 236 -19.00 9.17 -7.33
N ILE A 237 -19.67 10.32 -7.20
CA ILE A 237 -19.92 11.00 -5.92
C ILE A 237 -20.72 10.09 -4.96
N ASN A 238 -21.73 9.39 -5.47
CA ASN A 238 -22.52 8.43 -4.72
C ASN A 238 -21.72 7.18 -4.37
N GLY A 239 -20.84 6.68 -5.25
CA GLY A 239 -19.86 5.63 -4.94
C GLY A 239 -18.98 5.97 -3.75
N ILE A 240 -18.41 7.17 -3.75
CA ILE A 240 -17.60 7.67 -2.63
C ILE A 240 -18.45 7.77 -1.35
N ALA A 241 -19.70 8.24 -1.43
CA ALA A 241 -20.58 8.34 -0.27
C ALA A 241 -20.88 6.98 0.36
N ARG A 242 -21.15 5.97 -0.47
CA ARG A 242 -21.40 4.59 -0.02
C ARG A 242 -20.17 3.98 0.64
N LEU A 243 -18.99 4.19 0.06
CA LEU A 243 -17.74 3.72 0.67
C LEU A 243 -17.46 4.42 2.00
N GLN A 244 -17.75 5.73 2.14
CA GLN A 244 -17.68 6.44 3.43
C GLN A 244 -18.65 5.86 4.47
N ALA A 245 -19.89 5.56 4.09
CA ALA A 245 -20.87 4.95 4.99
C ALA A 245 -20.42 3.55 5.46
N LEU A 246 -19.89 2.73 4.55
CA LEU A 246 -19.32 1.41 4.89
C LEU A 246 -18.09 1.52 5.81
N GLN A 247 -17.28 2.57 5.62
CA GLN A 247 -16.13 2.84 6.50
C GLN A 247 -16.57 3.12 7.94
N ILE A 248 -17.61 3.94 8.12
CA ILE A 248 -18.16 4.27 9.45
C ILE A 248 -18.74 3.02 10.13
N ILE A 249 -19.40 2.15 9.37
CA ILE A 249 -20.02 0.90 9.88
C ILE A 249 -18.97 -0.21 10.08
N LYS A 250 -17.71 0.02 9.70
CA LYS A 250 -16.60 -0.96 9.77
C LYS A 250 -16.90 -2.26 9.01
N LYS A 251 -17.56 -2.14 7.86
CA LYS A 251 -17.88 -3.24 6.94
C LYS A 251 -17.20 -3.01 5.58
N LEU A 252 -15.89 -2.78 5.57
CA LEU A 252 -15.12 -2.71 4.33
C LEU A 252 -14.78 -4.12 3.83
N LEU A 253 -14.57 -4.22 2.51
CA LEU A 253 -13.88 -5.35 1.90
C LEU A 253 -12.37 -5.17 2.00
N ASP A 254 -11.62 -6.27 1.82
CA ASP A 254 -10.15 -6.27 1.79
C ASP A 254 -9.59 -5.29 0.74
N GLU A 255 -10.34 -5.09 -0.36
CA GLU A 255 -10.06 -4.09 -1.38
C GLU A 255 -11.19 -3.06 -1.49
N PRO A 256 -11.03 -1.86 -0.90
CA PRO A 256 -12.03 -0.78 -1.00
C PRO A 256 -12.35 -0.36 -2.43
N THR A 257 -11.42 -0.56 -3.37
CA THR A 257 -11.61 -0.26 -4.80
C THR A 257 -12.72 -1.08 -5.45
N LYS A 258 -13.07 -2.27 -4.93
CA LYS A 258 -14.18 -3.11 -5.43
C LYS A 258 -15.57 -2.50 -5.17
N LEU A 259 -15.68 -1.57 -4.21
CA LEU A 259 -16.94 -0.94 -3.82
C LEU A 259 -17.29 0.29 -4.65
N VAL A 260 -16.39 0.70 -5.54
CA VAL A 260 -16.43 1.98 -6.23
C VAL A 260 -16.41 1.73 -7.74
N GLN A 261 -17.33 2.34 -8.48
CA GLN A 261 -17.79 1.83 -9.78
C GLN A 261 -16.73 1.93 -10.87
N PHE A 262 -16.22 3.12 -11.15
CA PHE A 262 -15.35 3.34 -12.31
C PHE A 262 -13.95 2.76 -12.06
N SER A 263 -13.43 2.90 -10.85
CA SER A 263 -12.16 2.31 -10.42
C SER A 263 -12.19 0.77 -10.47
N TYR A 264 -13.30 0.15 -10.04
CA TYR A 264 -13.45 -1.30 -10.12
C TYR A 264 -13.45 -1.79 -11.57
N LEU A 265 -14.25 -1.16 -12.43
CA LEU A 265 -14.42 -1.56 -13.82
C LEU A 265 -13.16 -1.37 -14.67
N GLN A 266 -12.30 -0.42 -14.35
CA GLN A 266 -11.02 -0.26 -15.07
C GLN A 266 -10.06 -1.43 -14.88
N ASN A 267 -10.09 -2.11 -13.74
CA ASN A 267 -9.18 -3.24 -13.47
C ASN A 267 -9.86 -4.61 -13.65
N ALA A 268 -11.19 -4.63 -13.83
CA ALA A 268 -11.96 -5.86 -13.98
C ALA A 268 -11.87 -6.39 -15.43
N PRO A 269 -11.71 -7.71 -15.65
CA PRO A 269 -11.75 -8.28 -16.98
C PRO A 269 -13.17 -8.07 -17.54
N TYR A 270 -13.26 -7.65 -18.82
CA TYR A 270 -14.52 -7.26 -19.46
C TYR A 270 -15.24 -6.04 -18.83
N GLY A 271 -14.58 -5.30 -17.93
CA GLY A 271 -15.14 -4.08 -17.35
C GLY A 271 -15.46 -3.00 -18.40
N GLU A 272 -14.73 -2.99 -19.53
CA GLU A 272 -14.99 -2.12 -20.68
C GLU A 272 -16.40 -2.30 -21.25
N ILE A 273 -16.96 -3.51 -21.26
CA ILE A 273 -18.32 -3.77 -21.76
C ILE A 273 -19.34 -3.14 -20.80
N VAL A 274 -19.10 -3.27 -19.49
CA VAL A 274 -19.94 -2.62 -18.47
C VAL A 274 -19.88 -1.10 -18.64
N LEU A 275 -18.69 -0.52 -18.84
CA LEU A 275 -18.53 0.92 -19.13
C LEU A 275 -19.28 1.36 -20.39
N GLN A 276 -19.27 0.56 -21.45
CA GLN A 276 -20.07 0.84 -22.66
C GLN A 276 -21.56 0.87 -22.37
N THR A 277 -22.09 -0.14 -21.66
CA THR A 277 -23.52 -0.17 -21.29
C THR A 277 -23.91 1.00 -20.37
N LEU A 278 -23.02 1.41 -19.47
CA LEU A 278 -23.20 2.61 -18.64
C LEU A 278 -23.21 3.88 -19.49
N ALA A 279 -22.34 3.99 -20.49
CA ALA A 279 -22.33 5.13 -21.40
C ALA A 279 -23.64 5.24 -22.18
N VAL A 280 -24.17 4.12 -22.66
CA VAL A 280 -25.48 4.05 -23.31
C VAL A 280 -26.59 4.49 -22.35
N ASN A 281 -26.56 4.05 -21.09
CA ASN A 281 -27.55 4.46 -20.09
C ASN A 281 -27.48 5.97 -19.76
N LEU A 282 -26.27 6.52 -19.65
CA LEU A 282 -26.01 7.89 -19.22
C LEU A 282 -26.31 8.94 -20.30
N TRP A 283 -25.84 8.69 -21.53
CA TRP A 283 -25.96 9.62 -22.66
C TRP A 283 -27.03 9.22 -23.67
N GLY A 284 -27.47 7.97 -23.67
CA GLY A 284 -28.54 7.51 -24.55
C GLY A 284 -29.89 8.10 -24.17
N GLY A 285 -30.68 8.42 -25.18
CA GLY A 285 -32.01 8.97 -25.00
C GLY A 285 -32.81 8.92 -26.29
N GLN A 286 -34.05 9.40 -26.22
CA GLN A 286 -34.93 9.50 -27.38
C GLN A 286 -34.40 10.58 -28.34
N LEU A 287 -34.43 10.29 -29.63
CA LEU A 287 -34.08 11.25 -30.68
C LEU A 287 -35.19 12.29 -30.82
N THR A 288 -34.87 13.56 -30.59
CA THR A 288 -35.84 14.68 -30.62
C THR A 288 -35.97 15.32 -32.00
N THR A 289 -35.01 15.10 -32.90
CA THR A 289 -35.06 15.56 -34.29
C THR A 289 -34.93 14.36 -35.24
N ARG A 290 -35.74 14.31 -36.30
CA ARG A 290 -35.47 13.39 -37.43
C ARG A 290 -34.10 13.79 -37.96
N LEU A 291 -33.12 12.87 -37.93
CA LEU A 291 -31.80 13.10 -38.49
C LEU A 291 -31.98 13.59 -39.93
N THR A 292 -31.75 14.87 -40.21
CA THR A 292 -31.66 15.34 -41.59
C THR A 292 -30.38 14.77 -42.16
N ASP A 293 -30.50 13.68 -42.91
CA ASP A 293 -29.45 13.17 -43.78
C ASP A 293 -29.12 14.23 -44.83
N SER A 294 -28.24 15.16 -44.49
CA SER A 294 -27.53 15.97 -45.49
C SER A 294 -26.46 15.10 -46.13
N ASN A 295 -26.88 14.27 -47.10
CA ASN A 295 -26.19 13.90 -48.34
C ASN A 295 -26.87 12.68 -48.98
N LYS A 296 -27.82 12.93 -49.88
CA LYS A 296 -28.15 12.00 -50.97
C LYS A 296 -27.81 12.67 -52.30
N PRO A 297 -27.08 12.01 -53.20
CA PRO A 297 -27.34 12.13 -54.63
C PRO A 297 -28.20 10.94 -55.09
N GLY A 298 -29.19 11.23 -55.94
CA GLY A 298 -29.79 10.24 -56.85
C GLY A 298 -31.08 9.57 -56.38
N GLN A 299 -32.15 9.83 -57.12
CA GLN A 299 -33.44 9.15 -57.10
C GLN A 299 -33.33 7.67 -57.47
N GLY A 300 -34.21 6.84 -56.88
CA GLY A 300 -34.50 5.48 -57.32
C GLY A 300 -35.61 4.87 -56.47
N MET A 301 -36.79 4.70 -57.05
CA MET A 301 -37.97 4.03 -56.49
C MET A 301 -37.67 2.53 -56.28
N MET A 302 -37.76 2.00 -55.04
CA MET A 302 -37.68 0.55 -54.81
C MET A 302 -38.46 0.09 -53.55
N SER A 303 -38.87 -1.18 -53.61
CA SER A 303 -39.99 -1.88 -52.96
C SER A 303 -40.04 -1.91 -51.41
N PRO A 304 -41.21 -2.08 -50.76
CA PRO A 304 -41.37 -2.04 -49.30
C PRO A 304 -40.96 -3.32 -48.55
N GLY A 305 -39.97 -4.06 -49.08
CA GLY A 305 -39.50 -5.35 -48.55
C GLY A 305 -38.04 -5.36 -48.06
N GLU A 306 -37.26 -4.30 -48.32
CA GLU A 306 -35.82 -4.21 -47.96
C GLU A 306 -35.55 -3.14 -46.89
N VAL A 307 -36.51 -2.89 -45.99
CA VAL A 307 -36.37 -1.83 -44.98
C VAL A 307 -35.48 -2.26 -43.79
N SER A 308 -34.93 -3.48 -43.79
CA SER A 308 -34.22 -4.02 -42.61
C SER A 308 -32.68 -4.00 -42.66
N GLU A 309 -32.02 -3.64 -43.76
CA GLU A 309 -30.54 -3.77 -43.86
C GLU A 309 -29.76 -2.46 -44.04
N VAL A 310 -30.44 -1.30 -44.05
CA VAL A 310 -29.79 0.02 -44.24
C VAL A 310 -29.85 0.92 -42.99
N TYR A 311 -30.43 0.47 -41.88
CA TYR A 311 -30.50 1.28 -40.64
C TYR A 311 -29.42 0.96 -39.60
N SER A 312 -28.47 1.89 -39.49
CA SER A 312 -27.85 2.43 -38.25
C SER A 312 -26.66 1.69 -37.60
N ASN A 313 -25.46 2.28 -37.73
CA ASN A 313 -24.30 2.01 -36.87
C ASN A 313 -24.46 2.56 -35.43
N HIS A 314 -25.70 2.69 -34.92
CA HIS A 314 -25.99 3.23 -33.60
C HIS A 314 -26.30 2.10 -32.64
N VAL A 315 -26.01 2.30 -31.36
CA VAL A 315 -26.31 1.32 -30.31
C VAL A 315 -27.62 1.71 -29.65
N TYR A 316 -28.51 0.74 -29.49
CA TYR A 316 -29.81 0.94 -28.87
C TYR A 316 -29.84 0.28 -27.50
N ASP A 317 -30.47 0.95 -26.54
CA ASP A 317 -30.82 0.38 -25.24
C ASP A 317 -32.18 -0.36 -25.32
N ILE A 318 -32.51 -1.15 -24.30
CA ILE A 318 -33.73 -1.96 -24.22
C ILE A 318 -35.01 -1.10 -24.25
N ASP A 319 -34.93 0.16 -23.83
CA ASP A 319 -36.03 1.12 -23.87
C ASP A 319 -36.16 1.88 -25.20
N GLY A 320 -35.32 1.57 -26.19
CA GLY A 320 -35.26 2.27 -27.48
C GLY A 320 -34.43 3.57 -27.46
N SER A 321 -33.73 3.89 -26.37
CA SER A 321 -32.78 4.99 -26.32
C SER A 321 -31.62 4.76 -27.28
N VAL A 322 -31.21 5.82 -27.98
CA VAL A 322 -30.16 5.75 -29.00
C VAL A 322 -28.85 6.34 -28.48
N TYR A 323 -27.76 5.60 -28.67
CA TYR A 323 -26.40 6.05 -28.48
C TYR A 323 -25.69 6.15 -29.82
N LEU A 324 -25.22 7.35 -30.16
CA LEU A 324 -24.72 7.66 -31.50
C LEU A 324 -23.32 7.08 -31.74
N ARG A 325 -23.08 6.59 -32.97
CA ARG A 325 -21.79 6.05 -33.42
C ARG A 325 -20.63 7.01 -33.19
N ARG A 326 -20.89 8.30 -33.42
CA ARG A 326 -19.89 9.37 -33.29
C ARG A 326 -19.34 9.52 -31.87
N TRP A 327 -20.02 8.96 -30.87
CA TRP A 327 -19.59 8.93 -29.48
C TRP A 327 -18.82 7.64 -29.13
N MET A 328 -18.77 6.63 -30.02
CA MET A 328 -18.02 5.39 -29.85
C MET A 328 -16.53 5.59 -30.21
N LYS A 329 -15.79 6.31 -29.37
CA LYS A 329 -14.37 6.66 -29.63
C LYS A 329 -13.38 5.62 -29.10
N HIS A 330 -13.70 4.98 -27.97
CA HIS A 330 -12.80 4.06 -27.30
C HIS A 330 -12.58 2.76 -28.14
N PRO A 331 -11.35 2.24 -28.26
CA PRO A 331 -11.07 1.06 -29.09
C PRO A 331 -11.81 -0.20 -28.64
N SER A 332 -12.26 -0.27 -27.38
CA SER A 332 -13.04 -1.39 -26.83
C SER A 332 -14.29 -1.70 -27.65
N TRP A 333 -14.89 -0.71 -28.32
CA TRP A 333 -16.09 -0.90 -29.14
C TRP A 333 -15.84 -1.87 -30.31
N ASN A 334 -14.60 -1.93 -30.81
CA ASN A 334 -14.20 -2.79 -31.92
C ASN A 334 -13.66 -4.16 -31.47
N SER A 335 -13.58 -4.41 -30.16
CA SER A 335 -13.16 -5.71 -29.64
C SER A 335 -14.16 -6.80 -30.05
N SER A 336 -13.66 -7.98 -30.43
CA SER A 336 -14.50 -9.12 -30.82
C SER A 336 -15.54 -9.47 -29.76
N VAL A 337 -15.18 -9.30 -28.48
CA VAL A 337 -16.08 -9.57 -27.36
C VAL A 337 -17.16 -8.51 -27.23
N SER A 338 -16.82 -7.24 -27.41
CA SER A 338 -17.80 -6.14 -27.44
C SER A 338 -18.82 -6.38 -28.55
N ILE A 339 -18.35 -6.72 -29.75
CA ILE A 339 -19.21 -7.03 -30.90
C ILE A 339 -20.13 -8.22 -30.60
N ALA A 340 -19.60 -9.29 -29.99
CA ALA A 340 -20.40 -10.46 -29.61
C ALA A 340 -21.45 -10.11 -28.54
N PHE A 341 -21.10 -9.30 -27.54
CA PHE A 341 -22.04 -8.84 -26.52
C PHE A 341 -23.18 -8.03 -27.13
N TRP A 342 -22.87 -7.00 -27.93
CA TRP A 342 -23.89 -6.14 -28.53
C TRP A 342 -24.76 -6.83 -29.58
N LYS A 343 -24.23 -7.85 -30.29
CA LYS A 343 -25.05 -8.72 -31.16
C LYS A 343 -26.07 -9.55 -30.37
N ASN A 344 -25.71 -9.98 -29.15
CA ASN A 344 -26.56 -10.77 -28.28
C ASN A 344 -27.40 -9.92 -27.30
N ALA A 345 -27.19 -8.61 -27.27
CA ALA A 345 -27.86 -7.66 -26.37
C ALA A 345 -29.29 -7.32 -26.82
N SER A 346 -29.66 -7.58 -28.08
CA SER A 346 -31.01 -7.37 -28.59
C SER A 346 -31.98 -8.39 -28.00
N VAL A 347 -32.85 -7.94 -27.10
CA VAL A 347 -33.82 -8.79 -26.41
C VAL A 347 -35.17 -8.80 -27.13
N LYS A 348 -35.74 -10.00 -27.23
CA LYS A 348 -37.13 -10.29 -27.61
C LYS A 348 -38.09 -9.91 -26.47
N GLN A 349 -39.12 -9.12 -26.76
CA GLN A 349 -40.37 -8.95 -26.00
C GLN A 349 -40.27 -9.00 -24.46
N ALA A 350 -39.55 -8.05 -23.84
CA ALA A 350 -39.58 -7.84 -22.39
C ALA A 350 -40.39 -6.58 -22.03
N ILE A 351 -41.08 -6.58 -20.88
CA ILE A 351 -41.84 -5.42 -20.40
C ILE A 351 -40.88 -4.46 -19.70
N VAL A 352 -40.63 -3.31 -20.32
CA VAL A 352 -39.76 -2.25 -19.78
C VAL A 352 -40.59 -1.34 -18.89
N LEU A 353 -40.34 -1.35 -17.57
CA LEU A 353 -40.98 -0.42 -16.62
C LEU A 353 -40.23 0.91 -16.57
N SER A 354 -38.90 0.85 -16.61
CA SER A 354 -38.02 2.02 -16.66
C SER A 354 -36.64 1.64 -17.19
N LYS A 355 -35.81 2.64 -17.53
CA LYS A 355 -34.37 2.45 -17.85
C LYS A 355 -33.58 1.63 -16.84
N SER A 356 -34.05 1.59 -15.59
CA SER A 356 -33.42 0.85 -14.49
C SER A 356 -34.12 -0.46 -14.15
N HIS A 357 -35.35 -0.70 -14.64
CA HIS A 357 -36.14 -1.87 -14.31
C HIS A 357 -36.84 -2.46 -15.54
N VAL A 358 -36.43 -3.68 -15.88
CA VAL A 358 -37.09 -4.54 -16.86
C VAL A 358 -37.72 -5.70 -16.09
N VAL A 359 -38.95 -6.07 -16.47
CA VAL A 359 -39.65 -7.25 -15.94
C VAL A 359 -39.49 -8.35 -16.99
N ASP A 360 -39.22 -9.57 -16.53
CA ASP A 360 -38.95 -10.79 -17.33
C ASP A 360 -37.49 -10.98 -17.81
N ASP A 361 -36.76 -9.90 -18.15
CA ASP A 361 -35.33 -9.99 -18.54
C ASP A 361 -34.44 -9.02 -17.75
N ARG A 362 -33.11 -9.20 -17.82
CA ARG A 362 -32.08 -8.41 -17.15
C ARG A 362 -31.74 -7.13 -17.91
N ASN A 363 -31.36 -6.08 -17.20
CA ASN A 363 -30.89 -4.84 -17.82
C ASN A 363 -29.55 -5.08 -18.56
N LEU A 364 -29.22 -4.30 -19.59
CA LEU A 364 -27.94 -4.42 -20.31
C LEU A 364 -26.74 -4.30 -19.37
N VAL A 365 -26.77 -3.34 -18.44
CA VAL A 365 -25.70 -3.14 -17.46
C VAL A 365 -25.55 -4.36 -16.54
N GLU A 366 -26.67 -4.96 -16.14
CA GLU A 366 -26.70 -6.16 -15.31
C GLU A 366 -26.15 -7.38 -16.06
N LYS A 367 -26.57 -7.60 -17.31
CA LYS A 367 -26.05 -8.68 -18.18
C LYS A 367 -24.54 -8.57 -18.40
N ALA A 368 -24.06 -7.36 -18.69
CA ALA A 368 -22.62 -7.08 -18.80
C ALA A 368 -21.90 -7.36 -17.48
N MET A 369 -22.49 -6.95 -16.36
CA MET A 369 -21.87 -7.12 -15.04
C MET A 369 -21.76 -8.58 -14.63
N ILE A 370 -22.76 -9.41 -14.88
CA ILE A 370 -22.70 -10.86 -14.59
C ILE A 370 -21.56 -11.51 -15.38
N THR A 371 -21.47 -11.20 -16.67
CA THR A 371 -20.38 -11.71 -17.53
C THR A 371 -19.01 -11.26 -17.02
N CYS A 372 -18.89 -9.99 -16.61
CA CYS A 372 -17.67 -9.43 -16.02
C CYS A 372 -17.30 -10.13 -14.71
N ARG A 373 -18.28 -10.38 -13.83
CA ARG A 373 -18.09 -11.06 -12.54
C ARG A 373 -17.60 -12.50 -12.72
N ASP A 374 -18.25 -13.28 -13.58
CA ASP A 374 -17.89 -14.70 -13.78
C ASP A 374 -16.44 -14.82 -14.23
N LYS A 375 -16.01 -13.92 -15.13
CA LYS A 375 -14.62 -13.84 -15.58
C LYS A 375 -13.69 -13.32 -14.50
N TYR A 376 -14.11 -12.35 -13.70
CA TYR A 376 -13.35 -11.85 -12.56
C TYR A 376 -13.07 -12.97 -11.54
N GLN A 377 -14.07 -13.80 -11.21
CA GLN A 377 -13.92 -14.91 -10.26
C GLN A 377 -12.90 -15.95 -10.74
N VAL A 378 -12.90 -16.26 -12.05
CA VAL A 378 -11.89 -17.15 -12.62
C VAL A 378 -10.49 -16.55 -12.43
N VAL A 379 -10.30 -15.27 -12.77
CA VAL A 379 -9.01 -14.59 -12.61
C VAL A 379 -8.56 -14.55 -11.15
N GLU A 380 -9.47 -14.21 -10.21
CA GLU A 380 -9.17 -14.17 -8.77
C GLU A 380 -8.77 -15.55 -8.24
N SER A 381 -9.46 -16.63 -8.64
CA SER A 381 -9.09 -18.00 -8.26
C SER A 381 -7.73 -18.44 -8.81
N THR A 382 -7.40 -18.03 -10.04
CA THR A 382 -6.09 -18.32 -10.64
C THR A 382 -4.98 -17.52 -9.94
N GLN A 383 -5.22 -16.25 -9.60
CA GLN A 383 -4.25 -15.42 -8.88
C GLN A 383 -4.01 -15.95 -7.47
N ALA A 384 -5.08 -16.33 -6.75
CA ALA A 384 -4.95 -16.94 -5.42
C ALA A 384 -4.13 -18.24 -5.45
N THR A 385 -4.24 -19.03 -6.52
CA THR A 385 -3.45 -20.25 -6.71
C THR A 385 -1.97 -19.91 -6.96
N ILE A 386 -1.68 -18.87 -7.74
CA ILE A 386 -0.32 -18.39 -7.99
C ILE A 386 0.30 -17.84 -6.70
N ASP A 387 -0.44 -17.03 -5.95
CA ASP A 387 0.03 -16.44 -4.70
C ASP A 387 0.28 -17.53 -3.64
N ALA A 388 -0.60 -18.55 -3.56
CA ALA A 388 -0.39 -19.71 -2.70
C ALA A 388 0.89 -20.49 -3.08
N ALA A 389 1.11 -20.71 -4.38
CA ALA A 389 2.34 -21.36 -4.88
C ALA A 389 3.60 -20.51 -4.61
N MET A 390 3.49 -19.17 -4.66
CA MET A 390 4.59 -18.26 -4.32
C MET A 390 4.92 -18.30 -2.81
N ILE A 391 3.90 -18.39 -1.95
CA ILE A 391 4.07 -18.53 -0.49
C ILE A 391 4.72 -19.88 -0.14
N GLU A 392 4.43 -20.97 -0.87
CA GLU A 392 5.15 -22.25 -0.73
C GLU A 392 6.65 -22.16 -1.06
N GLY A 393 7.06 -21.19 -1.89
CA GLY A 393 8.48 -20.93 -2.18
C GLY A 393 9.24 -20.22 -1.05
N ILE A 394 8.54 -19.50 -0.15
CA ILE A 394 9.17 -18.73 0.94
C ILE A 394 9.85 -19.66 1.98
N PRO A 395 9.22 -20.78 2.44
CA PRO A 395 9.88 -21.78 3.28
C PRO A 395 11.18 -22.33 2.69
N SER A 396 11.21 -22.64 1.38
CA SER A 396 12.42 -23.17 0.74
C SER A 396 13.60 -22.19 0.81
N ASN A 397 13.34 -20.88 0.84
CA ASN A 397 14.37 -19.86 0.94
C ASN A 397 14.95 -19.76 2.36
N ILE A 398 14.17 -20.12 3.38
CA ILE A 398 14.63 -20.17 4.78
C ILE A 398 15.46 -21.42 5.02
N ASP A 399 15.08 -22.55 4.45
CA ASP A 399 15.89 -23.77 4.50
C ASP A 399 17.21 -23.57 3.73
N LEU A 400 17.18 -22.87 2.59
CA LEU A 400 18.39 -22.40 1.90
C LEU A 400 19.26 -21.53 2.80
N PHE A 401 18.66 -20.55 3.51
CA PHE A 401 19.39 -19.67 4.42
C PHE A 401 20.06 -20.43 5.58
N LYS A 402 19.36 -21.40 6.19
CA LYS A 402 19.93 -22.26 7.23
C LYS A 402 21.10 -23.08 6.69
N GLU A 403 20.96 -23.65 5.50
CA GLU A 403 22.00 -24.45 4.86
C GLU A 403 23.24 -23.61 4.50
N LEU A 404 23.03 -22.36 4.06
CA LEU A 404 24.12 -21.40 3.80
C LEU A 404 24.85 -20.97 5.08
N LEU A 405 24.14 -20.88 6.20
CA LEU A 405 24.75 -20.59 7.50
C LEU A 405 25.41 -21.82 8.15
N LEU A 406 25.05 -23.03 7.75
CA LEU A 406 25.59 -24.28 8.28
C LEU A 406 27.13 -24.28 8.37
N PRO A 407 27.90 -23.94 7.32
CA PRO A 407 29.37 -23.90 7.42
C PRO A 407 29.88 -22.90 8.47
N LEU A 408 29.23 -21.73 8.63
CA LEU A 408 29.58 -20.76 9.66
C LEU A 408 29.27 -21.29 11.06
N THR A 409 28.12 -21.94 11.24
CA THR A 409 27.75 -22.53 12.52
C THR A 409 28.67 -23.69 12.91
N MET A 410 29.12 -24.50 11.94
CA MET A 410 30.06 -25.59 12.16
C MET A 410 31.46 -25.08 12.51
N ALA A 411 31.93 -24.02 11.84
CA ALA A 411 33.19 -23.34 12.19
C ALA A 411 33.12 -22.74 13.60
N ALA A 412 32.01 -22.07 13.95
CA ALA A 412 31.79 -21.50 15.28
C ALA A 412 31.79 -22.58 16.37
N LYS A 413 31.06 -23.69 16.15
CA LYS A 413 31.07 -24.86 17.05
C LYS A 413 32.47 -25.42 17.21
N SER A 414 33.22 -25.59 16.12
CA SER A 414 34.59 -26.11 16.16
C SER A 414 35.51 -25.20 16.98
N PHE A 415 35.44 -23.89 16.77
CA PHE A 415 36.19 -22.92 17.58
C PHE A 415 35.79 -22.99 19.06
N GLU A 416 34.52 -23.21 19.36
CA GLU A 416 34.03 -23.37 20.72
C GLU A 416 34.52 -24.67 21.37
N LYS A 417 34.66 -25.78 20.61
CA LYS A 417 35.30 -27.01 21.08
C LYS A 417 36.76 -26.79 21.47
N LEU A 418 37.52 -26.06 20.65
CA LEU A 418 38.89 -25.66 20.99
C LEU A 418 38.93 -24.81 22.26
N ARG A 419 38.00 -23.86 22.41
CA ARG A 419 37.94 -23.01 23.61
C ARG A 419 37.57 -23.78 24.88
N ARG A 420 36.76 -24.83 24.76
CA ARG A 420 36.34 -25.70 25.88
C ARG A 420 37.37 -26.77 26.24
N TRP A 421 38.51 -26.86 25.54
CA TRP A 421 39.53 -27.89 25.74
C TRP A 421 38.97 -29.32 25.62
N GLU A 422 37.95 -29.53 24.77
CA GLU A 422 37.35 -30.86 24.58
C GLU A 422 38.38 -31.86 24.02
N GLU A 423 39.27 -31.37 23.14
CA GLU A 423 40.46 -32.08 22.65
C GLU A 423 41.74 -31.30 23.02
N PRO A 424 42.46 -31.70 24.09
CA PRO A 424 43.55 -30.90 24.65
C PRO A 424 44.77 -30.82 23.72
N TYR A 425 45.05 -31.87 22.94
CA TYR A 425 46.18 -31.89 22.00
C TYR A 425 45.95 -30.94 20.81
N LEU A 426 44.73 -30.85 20.26
CA LEU A 426 44.39 -29.90 19.19
C LEU A 426 44.46 -28.46 19.69
N THR A 427 43.94 -28.22 20.89
CA THR A 427 43.92 -26.89 21.51
C THR A 427 45.35 -26.42 21.81
N ALA A 428 46.20 -27.28 22.38
CA ALA A 428 47.60 -26.98 22.64
C ALA A 428 48.39 -26.75 21.34
N SER A 429 48.14 -27.55 20.30
CA SER A 429 48.76 -27.37 18.98
C SER A 429 48.36 -26.04 18.32
N PHE A 430 47.06 -25.72 18.35
CA PHE A 430 46.54 -24.43 17.85
C PHE A 430 47.13 -23.25 18.61
N LEU A 431 47.22 -23.36 19.94
CA LEU A 431 47.80 -22.33 20.79
C LEU A 431 49.29 -22.16 20.47
N ALA A 432 50.07 -23.24 20.41
CA ALA A 432 51.48 -23.19 20.04
C ALA A 432 51.69 -22.56 18.65
N PHE A 433 50.88 -22.94 17.67
CA PHE A 433 50.91 -22.34 16.33
C PHE A 433 50.59 -20.84 16.36
N SER A 434 49.52 -20.43 17.04
CA SER A 434 49.16 -19.01 17.20
C SER A 434 50.28 -18.21 17.85
N TYR A 435 50.95 -18.79 18.85
CA TYR A 435 52.09 -18.18 19.54
C TYR A 435 53.32 -18.04 18.65
N THR A 436 53.61 -19.06 17.82
CA THR A 436 54.70 -18.95 16.85
C THR A 436 54.45 -17.85 15.82
N LEU A 437 53.22 -17.66 15.37
CA LEU A 437 52.84 -16.59 14.45
C LEU A 437 53.00 -15.20 15.10
N ILE A 438 52.61 -15.05 16.37
CA ILE A 438 52.70 -13.79 17.11
C ILE A 438 54.16 -13.40 17.36
N PHE A 439 54.99 -14.30 17.89
CA PHE A 439 56.37 -13.98 18.24
C PHE A 439 57.27 -13.77 17.02
N ARG A 440 57.06 -14.55 15.93
CA ARG A 440 57.80 -14.40 14.67
C ARG A 440 57.33 -13.22 13.79
N ASN A 441 56.39 -12.39 14.26
CA ASN A 441 55.88 -11.23 13.49
C ASN A 441 55.15 -11.61 12.19
N LEU A 442 54.64 -12.83 12.08
CA LEU A 442 54.04 -13.34 10.84
C LEU A 442 52.58 -12.91 10.65
N LEU A 443 52.00 -12.17 11.60
CA LEU A 443 50.59 -11.74 11.58
C LEU A 443 50.21 -10.97 10.31
N CYS A 444 51.09 -10.09 9.82
CA CYS A 444 50.85 -9.33 8.59
C CYS A 444 50.76 -10.24 7.35
N TYR A 445 51.37 -11.43 7.40
CA TYR A 445 51.33 -12.40 6.31
C TYR A 445 50.15 -13.39 6.42
N VAL A 446 49.48 -13.48 7.58
CA VAL A 446 48.31 -14.36 7.76
C VAL A 446 47.19 -14.00 6.80
N PHE A 447 46.89 -12.70 6.66
CA PHE A 447 45.83 -12.25 5.76
C PHE A 447 46.15 -12.53 4.27
N PRO A 448 47.31 -12.10 3.72
CA PRO A 448 47.70 -12.47 2.36
C PRO A 448 47.77 -13.99 2.11
N THR A 449 48.33 -14.77 3.05
CA THR A 449 48.42 -16.23 2.89
C THR A 449 47.05 -16.90 2.92
N SER A 450 46.10 -16.42 3.75
CA SER A 450 44.73 -16.93 3.74
C SER A 450 44.01 -16.68 2.41
N LEU A 451 44.21 -15.51 1.80
CA LEU A 451 43.69 -15.19 0.47
C LEU A 451 44.33 -16.08 -0.60
N MET A 452 45.63 -16.32 -0.53
CA MET A 452 46.33 -17.23 -1.44
C MET A 452 45.82 -18.66 -1.31
N VAL A 453 45.68 -19.18 -0.09
CA VAL A 453 45.14 -20.54 0.16
C VAL A 453 43.71 -20.65 -0.33
N LEU A 454 42.88 -19.63 -0.10
CA LEU A 454 41.50 -19.60 -0.59
C LEU A 454 41.46 -19.60 -2.12
N ALA A 455 42.29 -18.78 -2.78
CA ALA A 455 42.40 -18.74 -4.23
C ALA A 455 42.91 -20.08 -4.80
N SER A 456 43.94 -20.66 -4.21
CA SER A 456 44.44 -21.99 -4.58
C SER A 456 43.37 -23.06 -4.40
N CYS A 457 42.61 -23.04 -3.30
CA CYS A 457 41.50 -23.97 -3.07
C CYS A 457 40.41 -23.80 -4.13
N MET A 458 40.02 -22.56 -4.46
CA MET A 458 39.05 -22.28 -5.53
C MET A 458 39.55 -22.79 -6.89
N LEU A 459 40.84 -22.63 -7.20
CA LEU A 459 41.45 -23.14 -8.44
C LEU A 459 41.55 -24.66 -8.46
N VAL A 460 41.85 -25.30 -7.32
CA VAL A 460 41.87 -26.76 -7.20
C VAL A 460 40.46 -27.33 -7.35
N VAL A 461 39.45 -26.75 -6.69
CA VAL A 461 38.04 -27.15 -6.85
C VAL A 461 37.58 -26.94 -8.28
N LYS A 462 37.97 -25.83 -8.92
CA LYS A 462 37.72 -25.57 -10.34
C LYS A 462 38.38 -26.63 -11.24
N GLY A 463 39.65 -26.93 -11.02
CA GLY A 463 40.40 -27.93 -11.81
C GLY A 463 39.86 -29.35 -11.63
N LEU A 464 39.51 -29.74 -10.40
CA LEU A 464 38.89 -31.04 -10.14
C LEU A 464 37.48 -31.15 -10.73
N LYS A 465 36.75 -30.02 -10.84
CA LYS A 465 35.46 -29.92 -11.54
C LYS A 465 35.62 -30.07 -13.05
N GLU A 466 36.61 -29.40 -13.64
CA GLU A 466 36.94 -29.51 -15.07
C GLU A 466 37.42 -30.92 -15.44
N GLN A 467 38.11 -31.62 -14.53
CA GLN A 467 38.52 -33.02 -14.68
C GLN A 467 37.39 -34.04 -14.48
N GLY A 468 36.17 -33.60 -14.16
CA GLY A 468 35.02 -34.49 -13.92
C GLY A 468 35.14 -35.40 -12.69
N ARG A 469 36.14 -35.19 -11.81
CA ARG A 469 36.34 -35.97 -10.57
C ARG A 469 35.41 -35.52 -9.44
N LEU A 470 34.83 -34.33 -9.54
CA LEU A 470 33.74 -33.89 -8.69
C LEU A 470 32.43 -34.45 -9.26
N GLY A 471 31.75 -35.29 -8.48
CA GLY A 471 30.47 -35.88 -8.88
C GLY A 471 29.43 -34.83 -9.27
N ARG A 472 28.42 -35.22 -10.07
CA ARG A 472 27.34 -34.33 -10.59
C ARG A 472 26.61 -33.48 -9.55
N TYR A 473 26.77 -33.77 -8.26
CA TYR A 473 26.15 -33.07 -7.13
C TYR A 473 27.08 -32.05 -6.45
N PHE A 474 28.36 -31.95 -6.85
CA PHE A 474 29.31 -31.05 -6.20
C PHE A 474 29.01 -29.58 -6.54
N GLY A 475 28.67 -28.79 -5.52
CA GLY A 475 28.18 -27.41 -5.65
C GLY A 475 26.66 -27.28 -5.63
N LYS A 476 25.90 -28.38 -5.60
CA LYS A 476 24.45 -28.34 -5.37
C LYS A 476 24.20 -28.31 -3.87
N VAL A 477 23.66 -27.21 -3.37
CA VAL A 477 23.14 -27.12 -2.00
C VAL A 477 21.96 -28.09 -1.91
N THR A 478 22.14 -29.18 -1.17
CA THR A 478 21.13 -30.24 -1.03
C THR A 478 20.27 -29.88 0.17
N ILE A 479 19.07 -29.36 -0.11
CA ILE A 479 18.07 -29.09 0.90
C ILE A 479 17.62 -30.45 1.44
N CYS A 480 17.91 -30.72 2.71
CA CYS A 480 17.35 -31.89 3.39
C CYS A 480 15.90 -31.57 3.77
N ASP A 481 14.94 -32.16 3.08
CA ASP A 481 13.54 -32.02 3.44
C ASP A 481 13.31 -32.57 4.85
N GLN A 482 12.71 -31.75 5.72
CA GLN A 482 12.21 -32.19 7.01
C GLN A 482 11.01 -33.14 6.81
N PRO A 483 10.72 -34.06 7.77
CA PRO A 483 9.50 -34.87 7.73
C PRO A 483 8.26 -33.96 7.58
N PRO A 484 7.18 -34.43 6.94
CA PRO A 484 6.04 -33.57 6.57
C PRO A 484 5.38 -33.00 7.83
N SER A 485 5.81 -31.80 8.22
CA SER A 485 5.21 -31.00 9.27
C SER A 485 4.16 -30.08 8.66
N ASN A 486 3.07 -29.85 9.37
CA ASN A 486 1.93 -29.09 8.89
C ASN A 486 2.35 -27.65 8.49
N THR A 487 1.72 -27.10 7.44
CA THR A 487 2.00 -25.74 6.90
C THR A 487 1.96 -24.65 7.97
N ILE A 488 1.14 -24.84 9.01
CA ILE A 488 1.01 -23.92 10.15
C ILE A 488 2.26 -23.91 11.04
N GLU A 489 2.85 -25.08 11.31
CA GLU A 489 4.07 -25.19 12.14
C GLU A 489 5.26 -24.51 11.48
N LYS A 490 5.35 -24.61 10.15
CA LYS A 490 6.37 -23.89 9.37
C LYS A 490 6.21 -22.38 9.51
N ILE A 491 4.99 -21.84 9.42
CA ILE A 491 4.71 -20.40 9.60
C ILE A 491 5.08 -19.94 11.01
N ILE A 492 4.76 -20.74 12.03
CA ILE A 492 5.10 -20.42 13.43
C ILE A 492 6.62 -20.35 13.61
N ALA A 493 7.38 -21.30 13.04
CA ALA A 493 8.83 -21.30 13.10
C ALA A 493 9.48 -20.06 12.44
N VAL A 494 8.90 -19.55 11.34
CA VAL A 494 9.36 -18.30 10.71
C VAL A 494 9.10 -17.10 11.62
N LYS A 495 7.90 -17.02 12.19
CA LYS A 495 7.53 -15.92 13.08
C LYS A 495 8.42 -15.86 14.31
N GLU A 496 8.77 -17.01 14.88
CA GLU A 496 9.68 -17.11 16.01
C GLU A 496 11.11 -16.66 15.65
N ALA A 497 11.64 -17.11 14.51
CA ALA A 497 12.94 -16.69 14.02
C ALA A 497 13.02 -15.17 13.74
N MET A 498 11.97 -14.58 13.15
CA MET A 498 11.91 -13.12 12.94
C MET A 498 11.85 -12.36 14.28
N SER A 499 11.11 -12.86 15.26
CA SER A 499 11.05 -12.26 16.60
C SER A 499 12.42 -12.28 17.28
N ASP A 500 13.22 -13.34 17.10
CA ASP A 500 14.55 -13.43 17.68
C ASP A 500 15.56 -12.48 17.02
N VAL A 501 15.48 -12.29 15.71
CA VAL A 501 16.26 -11.26 14.99
C VAL A 501 15.88 -9.85 15.46
N GLU A 502 14.59 -9.59 15.66
CA GLU A 502 14.11 -8.32 16.19
C GLU A 502 14.66 -8.05 17.60
N LYS A 503 14.60 -9.04 18.51
CA LYS A 503 15.20 -8.94 19.85
C LYS A 503 16.70 -8.68 19.79
N PHE A 504 17.41 -9.32 18.86
CA PHE A 504 18.83 -9.10 18.66
C PHE A 504 19.12 -7.66 18.21
N MET A 505 18.38 -7.16 17.20
CA MET A 505 18.49 -5.77 16.73
C MET A 505 18.16 -4.76 17.83
N GLN A 506 17.12 -5.00 18.63
CA GLN A 506 16.80 -4.17 19.78
C GLN A 506 17.94 -4.16 20.81
N THR A 507 18.51 -5.32 21.12
CA THR A 507 19.64 -5.45 22.04
C THR A 507 20.87 -4.68 21.52
N LEU A 508 21.16 -4.77 20.23
CA LEU A 508 22.23 -4.00 19.58
C LEU A 508 21.98 -2.49 19.65
N ASN A 509 20.76 -2.03 19.35
CA ASN A 509 20.40 -0.62 19.40
C ASN A 509 20.54 -0.06 20.82
N VAL A 510 20.07 -0.81 21.83
CA VAL A 510 20.27 -0.43 23.24
C VAL A 510 21.75 -0.38 23.59
N SER A 511 22.56 -1.35 23.13
CA SER A 511 24.00 -1.36 23.39
C SER A 511 24.70 -0.14 22.78
N LEU A 512 24.36 0.22 21.54
CA LEU A 512 24.87 1.41 20.86
C LEU A 512 24.48 2.70 21.58
N LEU A 513 23.24 2.78 22.06
CA LEU A 513 22.76 3.94 22.82
C LEU A 513 23.51 4.10 24.14
N LYS A 514 23.84 3.01 24.83
CA LYS A 514 24.68 3.02 26.04
C LYS A 514 26.12 3.45 25.75
N ILE A 515 26.73 2.92 24.67
CA ILE A 515 28.07 3.35 24.22
C ILE A 515 28.08 4.85 23.94
N ARG A 516 27.03 5.35 23.27
CA ARG A 516 26.86 6.79 23.01
C ARG A 516 26.77 7.60 24.29
N THR A 517 26.09 7.11 25.33
CA THR A 517 26.03 7.77 26.64
C THR A 517 27.41 7.91 27.26
N ILE A 518 28.23 6.86 27.18
CA ILE A 518 29.60 6.86 27.71
C ILE A 518 30.46 7.86 26.91
N LEU A 519 30.37 7.85 25.58
CA LEU A 519 31.19 8.70 24.71
C LEU A 519 30.85 10.20 24.82
N LEU A 520 29.57 10.56 24.91
CA LEU A 520 29.11 11.95 25.02
C LEU A 520 29.07 12.49 26.46
N ALA A 521 29.70 11.79 27.41
CA ALA A 521 29.70 12.15 28.82
C ALA A 521 28.30 12.31 29.44
N GLY A 522 27.31 11.54 28.98
CA GLY A 522 25.93 11.58 29.48
C GLY A 522 25.82 11.24 30.97
N GLN A 523 26.77 10.47 31.50
CA GLN A 523 27.03 10.36 32.94
C GLN A 523 28.51 10.61 33.22
N PRO A 524 28.90 11.80 33.71
CA PRO A 524 30.30 12.20 33.77
C PRO A 524 31.14 11.28 34.66
N LYS A 525 30.58 10.75 35.76
CA LYS A 525 31.28 9.83 36.67
C LYS A 525 31.72 8.53 35.95
N ILE A 526 30.81 7.85 35.26
CA ILE A 526 31.13 6.61 34.53
C ILE A 526 32.06 6.91 33.35
N THR A 527 31.83 8.00 32.61
CA THR A 527 32.69 8.39 31.50
C THR A 527 34.11 8.68 31.96
N THR A 528 34.31 9.34 33.11
CA THR A 528 35.65 9.55 33.66
C THR A 528 36.34 8.25 34.08
N GLU A 529 35.61 7.31 34.70
CA GLU A 529 36.15 5.99 35.04
C GLU A 529 36.60 5.24 33.78
N VAL A 530 35.76 5.21 32.74
CA VAL A 530 36.07 4.56 31.46
C VAL A 530 37.23 5.26 30.75
N ALA A 531 37.27 6.59 30.76
CA ALA A 531 38.35 7.36 30.15
C ALA A 531 39.69 7.08 30.84
N VAL A 532 39.71 7.01 32.17
CA VAL A 532 40.91 6.64 32.94
C VAL A 532 41.37 5.23 32.56
N VAL A 533 40.46 4.25 32.47
CA VAL A 533 40.79 2.89 32.02
C VAL A 533 41.35 2.90 30.58
N LEU A 534 40.78 3.69 29.68
CA LEU A 534 41.28 3.85 28.31
C LEU A 534 42.68 4.47 28.27
N PHE A 535 42.95 5.50 29.08
CA PHE A 535 44.28 6.12 29.19
C PHE A 535 45.31 5.14 29.74
N PHE A 536 44.98 4.39 30.79
CA PHE A 536 45.84 3.32 31.31
C PHE A 536 46.08 2.22 30.28
N GLY A 537 45.04 1.80 29.55
CA GLY A 537 45.15 0.82 28.47
C GLY A 537 46.04 1.32 27.34
N SER A 538 45.90 2.58 26.94
CA SER A 538 46.74 3.21 25.92
C SER A 538 48.20 3.35 26.36
N ALA A 539 48.46 3.75 27.60
CA ALA A 539 49.81 3.81 28.15
C ALA A 539 50.47 2.43 28.17
N THR A 540 49.70 1.39 28.53
CA THR A 540 50.16 -0.01 28.50
C THR A 540 50.51 -0.45 27.08
N LEU A 541 49.70 -0.09 26.07
CA LEU A 541 49.95 -0.39 24.65
C LEU A 541 51.19 0.33 24.08
N LEU A 542 51.55 1.49 24.62
CA LEU A 542 52.76 2.24 24.23
C LEU A 542 54.03 1.65 24.85
N ILE A 543 53.96 1.22 26.11
CA ILE A 543 55.10 0.68 26.86
C ILE A 543 55.40 -0.77 26.45
N ILE A 544 54.36 -1.57 26.25
CA ILE A 544 54.47 -3.01 25.98
C ILE A 544 54.23 -3.26 24.49
N PRO A 545 55.19 -3.89 23.75
CA PRO A 545 54.98 -4.25 22.36
C PRO A 545 53.71 -5.09 22.17
N PHE A 546 52.92 -4.75 21.13
CA PHE A 546 51.62 -5.36 20.84
C PHE A 546 51.64 -6.91 20.82
N LYS A 547 52.77 -7.52 20.45
CA LYS A 547 52.95 -8.99 20.47
C LYS A 547 52.69 -9.62 21.84
N TYR A 548 53.22 -9.04 22.91
CA TYR A 548 53.08 -9.60 24.25
C TYR A 548 51.66 -9.42 24.77
N ILE A 549 51.03 -8.30 24.43
CA ILE A 549 49.62 -8.03 24.75
C ILE A 549 48.71 -9.03 24.01
N LEU A 550 48.92 -9.21 22.71
CA LEU A 550 48.15 -10.15 21.91
C LEU A 550 48.33 -11.61 22.40
N ALA A 551 49.56 -12.00 22.72
CA ALA A 551 49.87 -13.30 23.31
C ALA A 551 49.18 -13.52 24.68
N PHE A 552 49.14 -12.49 25.53
CA PHE A 552 48.42 -12.55 26.80
C PHE A 552 46.92 -12.72 26.57
N PHE A 553 46.32 -11.97 25.65
CA PHE A 553 44.89 -12.08 25.34
C PHE A 553 44.51 -13.42 24.70
N THR A 554 45.34 -13.97 23.81
CA THR A 554 45.08 -15.30 23.24
C THR A 554 45.10 -16.36 24.33
N PHE A 555 46.10 -16.35 25.20
CA PHE A 555 46.15 -17.27 26.36
C PHE A 555 44.96 -17.08 27.31
N ASP A 556 44.59 -15.84 27.61
CA ASP A 556 43.41 -15.53 28.42
C ASP A 556 42.14 -16.11 27.80
N LEU A 557 41.96 -15.96 26.49
CA LEU A 557 40.76 -16.41 25.78
C LEU A 557 40.59 -17.93 25.83
N PHE A 558 41.68 -18.70 25.69
CA PHE A 558 41.66 -20.16 25.76
C PHE A 558 41.63 -20.70 27.19
N THR A 559 42.11 -19.96 28.20
CA THR A 559 42.12 -20.44 29.60
C THR A 559 40.83 -20.13 30.38
N ARG A 560 39.92 -19.32 29.82
CA ARG A 560 38.67 -18.88 30.49
C ARG A 560 37.72 -20.01 30.88
N GLU A 561 37.71 -21.11 30.14
CA GLU A 561 36.78 -22.23 30.38
C GLU A 561 37.36 -23.35 31.27
N LEU A 562 38.66 -23.27 31.62
CA LEU A 562 39.31 -24.24 32.50
C LEU A 562 38.75 -24.15 33.92
N GLU A 563 38.52 -25.29 34.57
CA GLU A 563 37.77 -25.38 35.84
C GLU A 563 38.32 -24.47 36.94
N PHE A 564 39.66 -24.37 37.07
CA PHE A 564 40.31 -23.55 38.09
C PHE A 564 40.11 -22.03 37.90
N ARG A 565 39.85 -21.56 36.67
CA ARG A 565 39.71 -20.12 36.34
C ARG A 565 38.29 -19.74 35.93
N LYS A 566 37.45 -20.73 35.62
CA LYS A 566 36.06 -20.51 35.18
C LYS A 566 35.25 -19.74 36.21
N GLU A 567 35.49 -19.98 37.51
CA GLU A 567 34.77 -19.27 38.56
C GLU A 567 35.20 -17.80 38.68
N THR A 568 36.50 -17.51 38.62
CA THR A 568 37.02 -16.14 38.66
C THR A 568 36.59 -15.35 37.43
N VAL A 569 36.61 -15.96 36.24
CA VAL A 569 36.10 -15.36 35.00
C VAL A 569 34.60 -15.10 35.07
N ARG A 570 33.81 -16.04 35.62
CA ARG A 570 32.36 -15.83 35.83
C ARG A 570 32.08 -14.70 36.81
N ARG A 571 32.87 -14.54 37.87
CA ARG A 571 32.75 -13.41 38.80
C ARG A 571 33.10 -12.09 38.10
N PHE A 572 34.19 -12.06 37.34
CA PHE A 572 34.60 -10.89 36.57
C PHE A 572 33.55 -10.49 35.51
N ASN A 573 33.01 -11.44 34.75
CA ASN A 573 31.95 -11.17 33.77
C ASN A 573 30.66 -10.69 34.43
N ARG A 574 30.33 -11.18 35.64
CA ARG A 574 29.20 -10.67 36.41
C ARG A 574 29.41 -9.22 36.81
N LEU A 575 30.60 -8.86 37.31
CA LEU A 575 30.94 -7.46 37.61
C LEU A 575 30.86 -6.57 36.37
N LEU A 576 31.39 -7.02 35.23
CA LEU A 576 31.28 -6.28 33.97
C LEU A 576 29.82 -6.11 33.53
N LYS A 577 29.01 -7.16 33.67
CA LYS A 577 27.58 -7.11 33.32
C LYS A 577 26.81 -6.19 34.24
N GLU A 578 27.02 -6.28 35.55
CA GLU A 578 26.42 -5.36 36.54
C GLU A 578 26.81 -3.91 36.22
N ARG A 579 28.09 -3.64 35.93
CA ARG A 579 28.56 -2.32 35.50
C ARG A 579 27.92 -1.89 34.17
N TRP A 580 27.76 -2.78 33.21
CA TRP A 580 27.08 -2.49 31.94
C TRP A 580 25.58 -2.20 32.11
N ASP A 581 24.92 -2.88 33.05
CA ASP A 581 23.52 -2.70 33.35
C ASP A 581 23.27 -1.37 34.08
N THR A 582 24.23 -0.90 34.90
CA THR A 582 24.15 0.43 35.54
C THR A 582 24.24 1.61 34.58
N VAL A 583 24.74 1.42 33.35
CA VAL A 583 24.77 2.49 32.32
C VAL A 583 23.36 2.66 31.75
N PRO A 584 22.70 3.81 31.95
CA PRO A 584 21.40 4.07 31.33
C PRO A 584 21.58 4.30 29.83
N ALA A 585 20.64 3.80 29.03
CA ALA A 585 20.60 4.16 27.62
C ALA A 585 20.18 5.63 27.49
N THR A 586 20.86 6.38 26.62
CA THR A 586 20.49 7.78 26.33
C THR A 586 18.99 7.85 25.99
N PRO A 587 18.20 8.71 26.67
CA PRO A 587 16.79 8.84 26.34
C PRO A 587 16.68 9.33 24.90
N VAL A 588 16.03 8.52 24.05
CA VAL A 588 15.81 8.87 22.65
C VAL A 588 14.63 9.82 22.62
N SER A 589 14.92 11.12 22.69
CA SER A 589 13.93 12.13 22.34
C SER A 589 13.80 12.15 20.82
N VAL A 590 12.65 11.70 20.33
CA VAL A 590 12.29 11.85 18.92
C VAL A 590 12.00 13.34 18.71
N LEU A 591 13.02 14.11 18.33
CA LEU A 591 12.87 15.53 18.06
C LEU A 591 12.03 15.71 16.78
N PRO A 592 11.03 16.60 16.78
CA PRO A 592 10.33 16.97 15.57
C PRO A 592 11.29 17.64 14.59
N PHE A 593 11.14 17.31 13.31
CA PHE A 593 12.04 17.73 12.24
C PHE A 593 11.99 19.27 12.02
N MET A 594 13.13 19.94 12.15
CA MET A 594 13.32 21.36 11.79
C MET A 594 13.72 21.49 10.32
N SER A 595 12.96 22.25 9.52
CA SER A 595 13.33 22.56 8.13
C SER A 595 14.60 23.44 8.07
N LYS A 596 15.51 23.19 7.12
CA LYS A 596 16.78 23.94 6.94
C LYS A 596 16.62 25.47 6.90
N ASN A 597 15.45 25.98 6.52
CA ASN A 597 15.18 27.42 6.47
C ASN A 597 15.06 28.05 7.88
N ALA A 598 14.54 27.31 8.85
CA ALA A 598 14.44 27.77 10.25
C ALA A 598 15.79 27.78 10.96
N ALA A 599 16.73 26.91 10.57
CA ALA A 599 18.09 26.92 11.11
C ALA A 599 18.90 28.14 10.62
N ALA A 600 18.64 28.62 9.40
CA ALA A 600 19.25 29.84 8.87
C ALA A 600 18.68 31.10 9.56
N ASP A 601 17.37 31.14 9.81
CA ASP A 601 16.72 32.25 10.53
C ASP A 601 17.17 32.31 12.00
N HIS A 602 17.31 31.17 12.68
CA HIS A 602 17.82 31.12 14.05
C HIS A 602 19.31 31.48 14.16
N ALA A 603 20.14 31.04 13.20
CA ALA A 603 21.55 31.44 13.16
C ALA A 603 21.73 32.96 12.93
N MET A 604 20.86 33.57 12.11
CA MET A 604 20.84 35.02 11.92
C MET A 604 20.38 35.79 13.16
N ASP A 605 19.42 35.26 13.92
CA ASP A 605 18.94 35.89 15.16
C ASP A 605 19.95 35.76 16.32
N ASP A 606 20.68 34.64 16.40
CA ASP A 606 21.74 34.44 17.40
C ASP A 606 22.97 35.32 17.12
N GLU A 607 23.38 35.48 15.85
CA GLU A 607 24.42 36.46 15.47
C GLU A 607 23.99 37.91 15.80
N LYS A 608 22.72 38.25 15.62
CA LYS A 608 22.16 39.57 15.99
C LYS A 608 22.18 39.80 17.50
N LYS A 609 21.90 38.76 18.29
CA LYS A 609 21.94 38.82 19.76
C LYS A 609 23.35 38.98 20.30
N GLU A 610 24.33 38.27 19.74
CA GLU A 610 25.74 38.45 20.10
C GLU A 610 26.24 39.85 19.74
N ARG A 611 25.87 40.38 18.56
CA ARG A 611 26.23 41.75 18.15
C ARG A 611 25.66 42.81 19.10
N ASN A 612 24.42 42.64 19.54
CA ASN A 612 23.77 43.56 20.47
C ASN A 612 24.36 43.48 21.89
N ASN A 613 24.77 42.29 22.34
CA ASN A 613 25.44 42.13 23.63
C ASN A 613 26.84 42.76 23.61
N LEU A 614 27.60 42.62 22.53
CA LEU A 614 28.90 43.30 22.33
C LEU A 614 28.75 44.83 22.32
N LEU A 615 27.75 45.35 21.61
CA LEU A 615 27.42 46.79 21.60
C LEU A 615 26.97 47.33 22.96
N SER A 616 26.28 46.51 23.77
CA SER A 616 25.89 46.88 25.13
C SER A 616 27.10 46.92 26.07
N SER A 617 28.04 45.98 25.93
CA SER A 617 29.30 45.91 26.69
C SER A 617 30.22 47.10 26.39
N GLU A 618 30.35 47.50 25.13
CA GLU A 618 31.10 48.70 24.74
C GLU A 618 30.47 50.00 25.25
N LYS A 619 29.13 50.08 25.31
CA LYS A 619 28.43 51.24 25.88
C LYS A 619 28.61 51.36 27.39
N SER A 620 28.72 50.24 28.12
CA SER A 620 29.05 50.24 29.55
C SER A 620 30.52 50.64 29.81
N ARG A 621 31.46 50.27 28.93
CA ARG A 621 32.88 50.67 29.05
C ARG A 621 33.16 52.15 28.74
N LYS A 622 32.28 52.84 28.01
CA LYS A 622 32.39 54.29 27.74
C LYS A 622 31.69 55.17 28.79
N LYS A 623 31.10 54.58 29.84
CA LYS A 623 30.40 55.28 30.93
C LYS A 623 31.09 55.13 32.30
N GLN A 624 32.23 54.45 32.36
CA GLN A 624 33.25 54.60 33.41
C GLN A 624 34.41 55.40 32.82
#